data_AF-A0A0N1CAL4-F1
#
_entry.id   AF-A0A0N1CAL4-F1
#
_cell.length_a   1.000
_cell.length_b   1.000
_cell.length_c   1.000
_cell.angle_alpha   90.00
_cell.angle_beta   90.00
_cell.angle_gamma   90.00
#
_symmetry.space_group_name_H-M   'P 1'
#
loop_
_entity.id
_entity.type
_entity.pdbx_description
1 polymer ?
#
loop_
_entity_poly.entity_id
_entity_poly.type
_entity_poly.pdbx_seq_one_letter_code
_entity_poly.pdbx_strand_id
1 'polypeptide(L)'
;MDLRVSHRHHDEGHAAYKANKEPILALLTSLSSRKAVPAQRLSYWNDPRYNYGRIKASRKGLFERNGCTGADIYTHPHFIPYLRYFLFGADLLAAVIASFEEKVGNPQWVTSSDIVPIGKCARDLTRQNRLDVSEAPDEFFKLCLDMGLSLGIAESVMRSVKQIR
;
A
#
# COMPACT_ATOMS: atom_id res chain seq x y z
N MET A 1 11.91 -12.46 -1.93
CA MET A 1 12.77 -11.28 -1.76
C MET A 1 12.01 -10.32 -0.87
N ASP A 2 12.52 -10.02 0.33
CA ASP A 2 11.89 -9.06 1.25
C ASP A 2 12.63 -7.73 1.17
N LEU A 3 11.92 -6.65 0.81
CA LEU A 3 12.49 -5.29 0.76
C LEU A 3 12.53 -4.58 2.12
N ARG A 4 12.08 -5.23 3.19
CA ARG A 4 12.17 -4.71 4.57
C ARG A 4 13.58 -4.88 5.10
N VAL A 5 14.51 -4.02 4.68
CA VAL A 5 15.87 -4.01 5.24
C VAL A 5 15.93 -3.01 6.38
N SER A 6 16.06 -3.52 7.61
CA SER A 6 16.42 -2.70 8.77
C SER A 6 17.94 -2.64 8.84
N HIS A 7 18.51 -1.46 8.61
CA HIS A 7 19.93 -1.21 8.82
C HIS A 7 20.16 -0.89 10.30
N ARG A 8 21.11 -1.60 10.94
CA ARG A 8 21.45 -1.37 12.35
C ARG A 8 22.13 -0.01 12.56
N HIS A 9 22.82 0.48 11.54
CA HIS A 9 23.51 1.77 11.55
C HIS A 9 23.02 2.68 10.41
N HIS A 10 22.95 3.98 10.71
CA HIS A 10 22.51 5.00 9.76
C HIS A 10 23.40 5.05 8.50
N ASP A 11 24.72 4.87 8.66
CA ASP A 11 25.68 4.91 7.55
C ASP A 11 25.51 3.74 6.58
N GLU A 12 25.18 2.55 7.09
CA GLU A 12 24.84 1.38 6.27
C GLU A 12 23.57 1.62 5.45
N GLY A 13 22.56 2.24 6.06
CA GLY A 13 21.33 2.62 5.38
C GLY A 13 21.56 3.65 4.29
N HIS A 14 22.41 4.65 4.53
CA HIS A 14 22.76 5.66 3.53
C HIS A 14 23.58 5.08 2.37
N ALA A 15 24.51 4.16 2.66
CA ALA A 15 25.28 3.46 1.64
C ALA A 15 24.39 2.56 0.77
N ALA A 16 23.49 1.78 1.39
CA ALA A 16 22.53 0.95 0.67
C ALA A 16 21.58 1.79 -0.19
N TYR A 17 21.11 2.93 0.33
CA TYR A 17 20.31 3.90 -0.42
C TYR A 17 21.04 4.37 -1.68
N LYS A 18 22.31 4.81 -1.55
CA LYS A 18 23.11 5.28 -2.70
C LYS A 18 23.28 4.17 -3.73
N ALA A 19 23.61 2.96 -3.29
CA ALA A 19 23.80 1.81 -4.17
C ALA A 19 22.51 1.39 -4.92
N ASN A 20 21.34 1.62 -4.33
CA ASN A 20 20.06 1.19 -4.89
C ASN A 20 19.42 2.20 -5.85
N LYS A 21 19.94 3.43 -5.97
CA LYS A 21 19.34 4.46 -6.84
C LYS A 21 19.19 4.02 -8.30
N GLU A 22 20.29 3.60 -8.92
CA GLU A 22 20.30 3.16 -10.32
C GLU A 22 19.50 1.86 -10.53
N PRO A 23 19.68 0.81 -9.69
CA PRO A 23 18.85 -0.39 -9.78
C PRO A 23 17.34 -0.13 -9.71
N ILE A 24 16.88 0.79 -8.84
CA ILE A 24 15.46 1.12 -8.71
C ILE A 24 14.93 1.75 -10.00
N LEU A 25 15.66 2.68 -10.60
CA LEU A 25 15.25 3.32 -11.86
C LEU A 25 15.20 2.30 -13.01
N ALA A 26 16.20 1.43 -13.11
CA ALA A 26 16.23 0.36 -14.11
C ALA A 26 15.04 -0.60 -13.93
N LEU A 27 14.75 -1.00 -12.68
CA LEU A 27 13.61 -1.84 -12.36
C LEU A 27 12.29 -1.19 -12.75
N LEU A 28 12.07 0.08 -12.37
CA LEU A 28 10.83 0.80 -12.69
C LEU A 28 10.64 0.97 -14.20
N THR A 29 11.72 1.24 -14.94
CA THR A 29 11.70 1.33 -16.40
C THR A 29 11.30 -0.01 -17.02
N SER A 30 11.88 -1.10 -16.51
CA SER A 30 11.56 -2.46 -16.94
C SER A 30 10.11 -2.86 -16.60
N LEU A 31 9.59 -2.47 -15.44
CA LEU A 31 8.19 -2.72 -15.07
C LEU A 31 7.22 -1.91 -15.94
N SER A 32 7.54 -0.63 -16.16
CA SER A 32 6.73 0.30 -16.96
C SER A 32 6.61 -0.15 -18.41
N SER A 33 7.74 -0.48 -19.06
CA SER A 33 7.78 -0.97 -20.45
C SER A 33 6.94 -2.22 -20.68
N ARG A 34 6.81 -3.07 -19.65
CA ARG A 34 6.02 -4.32 -19.69
C ARG A 34 4.60 -4.15 -19.16
N LYS A 35 4.20 -2.94 -18.71
CA LYS A 35 2.93 -2.70 -18.01
C LYS A 35 2.70 -3.70 -16.86
N ALA A 36 3.77 -4.04 -16.15
CA ALA A 36 3.77 -5.13 -15.16
C ALA A 36 3.19 -4.73 -13.80
N VAL A 37 3.02 -3.43 -13.53
CA VAL A 37 2.37 -2.95 -12.29
C VAL A 37 0.86 -2.87 -12.51
N PRO A 38 0.04 -3.52 -11.66
CA PRO A 38 -1.41 -3.45 -11.77
C PRO A 38 -1.94 -2.02 -11.72
N ALA A 39 -2.97 -1.72 -12.51
CA ALA A 39 -3.53 -0.38 -12.66
C ALA A 39 -4.00 0.21 -11.32
N GLN A 40 -4.63 -0.60 -10.46
CA GLN A 40 -5.07 -0.16 -9.14
C GLN A 40 -3.93 0.31 -8.23
N ARG A 41 -2.74 -0.29 -8.35
CA ARG A 41 -1.55 0.11 -7.58
C ARG A 41 -0.98 1.42 -8.11
N LEU A 42 -1.05 1.64 -9.42
CA LEU A 42 -0.71 2.93 -10.02
C LEU A 42 -1.70 4.03 -9.63
N SER A 43 -2.99 3.73 -9.51
CA SER A 43 -4.00 4.66 -9.00
C SER A 43 -3.73 5.04 -7.55
N TYR A 44 -3.41 4.06 -6.69
CA TYR A 44 -3.01 4.30 -5.30
C TYR A 44 -1.87 5.33 -5.17
N TRP A 45 -0.93 5.32 -6.12
CA TRP A 45 0.21 6.23 -6.18
C TRP A 45 -0.11 7.60 -6.78
N ASN A 46 -0.82 7.64 -7.91
CA ASN A 46 -0.98 8.84 -8.73
C ASN A 46 -2.29 9.60 -8.50
N ASP A 47 -3.34 8.96 -7.96
CA ASP A 47 -4.67 9.55 -7.83
C ASP A 47 -4.88 10.14 -6.41
N PRO A 48 -5.15 11.45 -6.28
CA PRO A 48 -5.44 12.08 -4.99
C PRO A 48 -6.62 11.45 -4.23
N ARG A 49 -7.59 10.86 -4.93
CA ARG A 49 -8.75 10.22 -4.29
C ARG A 49 -8.38 8.99 -3.47
N TYR A 50 -7.23 8.38 -3.75
CA TYR A 50 -6.72 7.20 -3.05
C TYR A 50 -5.85 7.58 -1.83
N ASN A 51 -5.53 8.86 -1.65
CA ASN A 51 -4.74 9.35 -0.52
C ASN A 51 -5.65 10.00 0.52
N TYR A 52 -6.20 9.15 1.39
CA TYR A 52 -7.18 9.58 2.38
C TYR A 52 -6.57 10.37 3.53
N GLY A 53 -7.05 11.59 3.72
CA GLY A 53 -6.65 12.44 4.83
C GLY A 53 -7.03 13.89 4.58
N ARG A 54 -6.39 14.80 5.32
CA ARG A 54 -6.59 16.24 5.14
C ARG A 54 -5.88 16.79 3.89
N ILE A 55 -4.90 16.06 3.37
CA ILE A 55 -4.07 16.53 2.25
C ILE A 55 -4.73 16.13 0.93
N LYS A 56 -5.07 17.11 0.11
CA LYS A 56 -5.68 16.92 -1.22
C LYS A 56 -4.61 16.74 -2.32
N ALA A 57 -3.73 15.77 -2.16
CA ALA A 57 -2.69 15.45 -3.13
C ALA A 57 -2.53 13.93 -3.25
N SER A 58 -2.11 13.45 -4.42
CA SER A 58 -1.69 12.06 -4.56
C SER A 58 -0.43 11.79 -3.75
N ARG A 59 -0.10 10.51 -3.53
CA ARG A 59 1.15 10.14 -2.85
C ARG A 59 2.36 10.65 -3.63
N LYS A 60 2.34 10.58 -4.97
CA LYS A 60 3.34 11.25 -5.83
C LYS A 60 3.37 12.77 -5.61
N GLY A 61 2.20 13.42 -5.59
CA GLY A 61 2.09 14.86 -5.42
C GLY A 61 2.64 15.37 -4.07
N LEU A 62 2.68 14.53 -3.04
CA LEU A 62 3.35 14.87 -1.77
C LEU A 62 4.86 15.05 -1.94
N PHE A 63 5.52 14.25 -2.77
CA PHE A 63 6.94 14.41 -3.08
C PHE A 63 7.17 15.70 -3.86
N GLU A 64 6.35 15.93 -4.89
CA GLU A 64 6.44 17.11 -5.75
C GLU A 64 6.24 18.40 -4.93
N ARG A 65 5.28 18.40 -3.98
CA ARG A 65 5.05 19.54 -3.07
C ARG A 65 6.25 19.82 -2.16
N ASN A 66 7.03 18.80 -1.81
CA ASN A 66 8.24 18.93 -1.00
C ASN A 66 9.50 19.19 -1.85
N GLY A 67 9.34 19.54 -3.14
CA GLY A 67 10.44 19.87 -4.04
C GLY A 67 11.16 18.67 -4.66
N CYS A 68 10.69 17.44 -4.41
CA CYS A 68 11.25 16.23 -5.00
C CYS A 68 10.49 15.90 -6.30
N THR A 69 11.17 15.98 -7.44
CA THR A 69 10.53 15.90 -8.77
C THR A 69 11.24 14.92 -9.71
N GLY A 70 10.56 14.49 -10.77
CA GLY A 70 11.16 13.64 -11.80
C GLY A 70 11.70 12.31 -11.25
N ALA A 71 12.92 11.95 -11.67
CA ALA A 71 13.59 10.72 -11.26
C ALA A 71 13.94 10.68 -9.76
N ASP A 72 14.11 11.84 -9.13
CA ASP A 72 14.48 11.93 -7.72
C ASP A 72 13.41 11.35 -6.79
N ILE A 73 12.13 11.45 -7.19
CA ILE A 73 11.01 10.83 -6.46
C ILE A 73 11.24 9.34 -6.30
N TYR A 74 11.59 8.68 -7.40
CA TYR A 74 11.69 7.23 -7.47
C TYR A 74 12.97 6.69 -6.82
N THR A 75 13.98 7.54 -6.69
CA THR A 75 15.19 7.17 -5.96
C THR A 75 15.13 7.53 -4.49
N HIS A 76 14.13 8.29 -4.02
CA HIS A 76 13.99 8.76 -2.65
C HIS A 76 13.79 7.61 -1.63
N PRO A 77 14.35 7.66 -0.39
CA PRO A 77 14.18 6.58 0.59
C PRO A 77 12.70 6.30 0.94
N HIS A 78 11.90 7.34 1.09
CA HIS A 78 10.45 7.21 1.33
C HIS A 78 9.64 6.69 0.13
N PHE A 79 10.26 6.45 -1.02
CA PHE A 79 9.60 5.78 -2.14
C PHE A 79 9.57 4.25 -2.00
N ILE A 80 10.50 3.67 -1.23
CA ILE A 80 10.65 2.21 -1.07
C ILE A 80 9.35 1.51 -0.63
N PRO A 81 8.54 2.03 0.32
CA PRO A 81 7.26 1.41 0.68
C PRO A 81 6.28 1.31 -0.50
N TYR A 82 6.29 2.28 -1.42
CA TYR A 82 5.44 2.26 -2.62
C TYR A 82 5.98 1.28 -3.66
N LEU A 83 7.30 1.20 -3.84
CA LEU A 83 7.93 0.19 -4.69
C LEU A 83 7.60 -1.23 -4.19
N ARG A 84 7.66 -1.44 -2.87
CA ARG A 84 7.27 -2.72 -2.25
C ARG A 84 5.82 -3.06 -2.59
N TYR A 85 4.90 -2.12 -2.42
CA TYR A 85 3.50 -2.34 -2.75
C TYR A 85 3.32 -2.68 -4.24
N PHE A 86 4.00 -1.98 -5.15
CA PHE A 86 3.93 -2.27 -6.59
C PHE A 86 4.32 -3.71 -6.92
N LEU A 87 5.36 -4.22 -6.26
CA LEU A 87 5.91 -5.55 -6.51
C LEU A 87 5.13 -6.66 -5.81
N PHE A 88 4.77 -6.48 -4.55
CA PHE A 88 4.30 -7.56 -3.68
C PHE A 88 2.87 -7.42 -3.19
N GLY A 89 2.25 -6.24 -3.34
CA GLY A 89 0.91 -5.99 -2.81
C GLY A 89 0.90 -5.66 -1.33
N ALA A 90 -0.28 -5.80 -0.73
CA ALA A 90 -0.50 -5.50 0.68
C ALA A 90 0.44 -6.29 1.58
N ASP A 91 0.98 -5.61 2.59
CA ASP A 91 1.99 -6.12 3.49
C ASP A 91 1.40 -6.82 4.71
N LEU A 92 0.59 -7.86 4.46
CA LEU A 92 -0.09 -8.65 5.49
C LEU A 92 0.44 -10.08 5.50
N LEU A 93 0.29 -10.76 6.65
CA LEU A 93 0.57 -12.19 6.75
C LEU A 93 -0.32 -12.98 5.77
N ALA A 94 0.24 -13.99 5.10
CA ALA A 94 -0.53 -14.79 4.13
C ALA A 94 -1.82 -15.38 4.72
N ALA A 95 -1.79 -15.80 5.99
CA ALA A 95 -2.98 -16.29 6.69
C ALA A 95 -4.06 -15.20 6.89
N VAL A 96 -3.64 -13.95 7.13
CA VAL A 96 -4.54 -12.79 7.25
C VAL A 96 -5.17 -12.47 5.90
N ILE A 97 -4.36 -12.47 4.83
CA ILE A 97 -4.84 -12.25 3.46
C ILE A 97 -5.88 -13.31 3.10
N ALA A 98 -5.55 -14.60 3.26
CA ALA A 98 -6.45 -15.70 2.93
C ALA A 98 -7.77 -15.64 3.72
N SER A 99 -7.70 -15.35 5.03
CA SER A 99 -8.91 -15.22 5.86
C SER A 99 -9.79 -14.04 5.45
N PHE A 100 -9.16 -12.94 5.03
CA PHE A 100 -9.89 -11.77 4.54
C PHE A 100 -10.50 -12.01 3.17
N GLU A 101 -9.77 -12.65 2.25
CA GLU A 101 -10.24 -13.05 0.93
C GLU A 101 -11.43 -14.01 1.02
N GLU A 102 -11.37 -15.00 1.91
CA GLU A 102 -12.48 -15.90 2.19
C GLU A 102 -13.72 -15.13 2.67
N LYS A 103 -13.53 -14.13 3.54
CA LYS A 103 -14.64 -13.33 4.04
C LYS A 103 -15.30 -12.48 2.96
N VAL A 104 -14.51 -11.91 2.05
CA VAL A 104 -15.01 -11.07 0.96
C VAL A 104 -15.66 -11.92 -0.14
N GLY A 105 -15.13 -13.11 -0.42
CA GLY A 105 -15.60 -13.96 -1.50
C GLY A 105 -15.35 -13.31 -2.87
N ASN A 106 -16.33 -13.37 -3.76
CA ASN A 106 -16.23 -12.73 -5.08
C ASN A 106 -16.43 -11.21 -4.96
N PRO A 107 -15.41 -10.38 -5.28
CA PRO A 107 -15.48 -8.92 -5.19
C PRO A 107 -16.62 -8.29 -6.00
N GLN A 108 -17.05 -8.94 -7.09
CA GLN A 108 -18.14 -8.47 -7.94
C GLN A 108 -19.53 -8.57 -7.29
N TRP A 109 -19.66 -9.39 -6.24
CA TRP A 109 -20.91 -9.58 -5.50
C TRP A 109 -20.98 -8.75 -4.22
N VAL A 110 -19.91 -8.02 -3.89
CA VAL A 110 -19.86 -7.20 -2.70
C VAL A 110 -20.72 -5.95 -2.89
N THR A 111 -21.64 -5.76 -1.96
CA THR A 111 -22.58 -4.63 -1.94
C THR A 111 -22.34 -3.72 -0.74
N SER A 112 -23.13 -2.65 -0.63
CA SER A 112 -23.06 -1.73 0.50
C SER A 112 -23.41 -2.40 1.84
N SER A 113 -24.25 -3.45 1.86
CA SER A 113 -24.58 -4.18 3.10
C SER A 113 -23.40 -4.98 3.64
N ASP A 114 -22.44 -5.34 2.80
CA ASP A 114 -21.29 -6.15 3.18
C ASP A 114 -20.16 -5.33 3.81
N ILE A 115 -20.21 -4.00 3.69
CA ILE A 115 -19.19 -3.08 4.21
C ILE A 115 -18.99 -3.28 5.72
N VAL A 116 -20.08 -3.36 6.49
CA VAL A 116 -20.00 -3.50 7.95
C VAL A 116 -19.41 -4.86 8.36
N PRO A 117 -19.89 -6.00 7.81
CA PRO A 117 -19.26 -7.31 8.04
C PRO A 117 -17.79 -7.39 7.64
N ILE A 118 -17.41 -6.86 6.47
CA ILE A 118 -16.01 -6.89 5.97
C ILE A 118 -15.12 -6.02 6.87
N GLY A 119 -15.57 -4.81 7.21
CA GLY A 119 -14.83 -3.93 8.14
C GLY A 119 -14.66 -4.56 9.52
N LYS A 120 -15.69 -5.24 10.04
CA LYS A 120 -15.58 -6.01 11.30
C LYS A 120 -14.52 -7.11 11.19
N CYS A 121 -14.51 -7.89 10.11
CA CYS A 121 -13.50 -8.93 9.89
C CYS A 121 -12.08 -8.36 9.86
N ALA A 122 -11.84 -7.26 9.14
CA ALA A 122 -10.53 -6.60 9.12
C ALA A 122 -10.08 -6.18 10.54
N ARG A 123 -11.00 -5.64 11.35
CA ARG A 123 -10.70 -5.29 12.74
C ARG A 123 -10.34 -6.51 13.59
N ASP A 124 -11.10 -7.59 13.45
CA ASP A 124 -10.89 -8.81 14.23
C ASP A 124 -9.55 -9.47 13.85
N LEU A 125 -9.23 -9.53 12.55
CA LEU A 125 -7.93 -10.00 12.06
C LEU A 125 -6.77 -9.13 12.58
N THR A 126 -6.95 -7.81 12.62
CA THR A 126 -5.96 -6.87 13.18
C THR A 126 -5.65 -7.21 14.64
N ARG A 127 -6.68 -7.43 15.47
CA ARG A 127 -6.51 -7.77 16.90
C ARG A 127 -5.90 -9.15 17.10
N GLN A 128 -6.41 -10.15 16.40
CA GLN A 128 -6.00 -11.55 16.55
C GLN A 128 -4.53 -11.74 16.17
N ASN A 129 -4.07 -11.04 15.13
CA ASN A 129 -2.70 -11.15 14.63
C ASN A 129 -1.77 -10.06 15.18
N ARG A 130 -2.27 -9.23 16.12
CA ARG A 130 -1.51 -8.12 16.75
C ARG A 130 -0.82 -7.22 15.71
N LEU A 131 -1.54 -6.92 14.63
CA LEU A 131 -1.02 -6.04 13.58
C LEU A 131 -0.84 -4.63 14.14
N ASP A 132 0.13 -3.89 13.60
CA ASP A 132 0.36 -2.50 13.97
C ASP A 132 -0.87 -1.67 13.59
N VAL A 133 -1.52 -1.06 14.59
CA VAL A 133 -2.74 -0.27 14.42
C VAL A 133 -2.54 0.98 13.57
N SER A 134 -1.30 1.46 13.44
CA SER A 134 -0.95 2.61 12.60
C SER A 134 -0.84 2.25 11.11
N GLU A 135 -0.32 1.06 10.80
CA GLU A 135 -0.08 0.58 9.43
C GLU A 135 -1.24 -0.26 8.88
N ALA A 136 -1.88 -1.09 9.73
CA ALA A 136 -2.92 -2.03 9.33
C ALA A 136 -4.06 -1.40 8.52
N PRO A 137 -4.56 -0.17 8.82
CA PRO A 137 -5.56 0.45 7.98
C PRO A 137 -5.15 0.61 6.51
N ASP A 138 -3.92 1.06 6.25
CA ASP A 138 -3.43 1.26 4.88
C ASP A 138 -3.17 -0.09 4.20
N GLU A 139 -2.74 -1.11 4.94
CA GLU A 139 -2.56 -2.46 4.39
C GLU A 139 -3.89 -3.15 4.02
N PHE A 140 -4.94 -3.01 4.83
CA PHE A 140 -6.27 -3.48 4.41
C PHE A 140 -6.84 -2.66 3.26
N PHE A 141 -6.52 -1.36 3.17
CA PHE A 141 -6.90 -0.54 2.03
C PHE A 141 -6.27 -1.06 0.74
N LYS A 142 -4.95 -1.28 0.75
CA LYS A 142 -4.17 -1.89 -0.34
C LYS A 142 -4.74 -3.25 -0.75
N LEU A 143 -5.05 -4.12 0.22
CA LEU A 143 -5.62 -5.45 -0.05
C LEU A 143 -6.98 -5.34 -0.76
N CYS A 144 -7.86 -4.45 -0.29
CA CYS A 144 -9.15 -4.21 -0.95
C CYS A 144 -8.98 -3.79 -2.42
N LEU A 145 -8.00 -2.92 -2.71
CA LEU A 145 -7.72 -2.50 -4.09
C LEU A 145 -7.21 -3.66 -4.94
N ASP A 146 -6.27 -4.46 -4.42
CA ASP A 146 -5.71 -5.61 -5.12
C ASP A 146 -6.76 -6.67 -5.42
N MET A 147 -7.76 -6.80 -4.55
CA MET A 147 -8.95 -7.65 -4.77
C MET A 147 -9.97 -7.04 -5.74
N GLY A 148 -9.80 -5.79 -6.18
CA GLY A 148 -10.71 -5.13 -7.11
C GLY A 148 -11.99 -4.59 -6.47
N LEU A 149 -12.02 -4.39 -5.15
CA LEU A 149 -13.13 -3.71 -4.49
C LEU A 149 -13.17 -2.23 -4.87
N SER A 150 -14.38 -1.66 -4.87
CA SER A 150 -14.55 -0.24 -5.16
C SER A 150 -13.82 0.63 -4.13
N LEU A 151 -13.39 1.81 -4.57
CA LEU A 151 -12.68 2.77 -3.74
C LEU A 151 -13.44 3.12 -2.44
N GLY A 152 -14.77 3.28 -2.53
CA GLY A 152 -15.62 3.57 -1.35
C GLY A 152 -15.71 2.43 -0.34
N ILE A 153 -15.72 1.18 -0.79
CA ILE A 153 -15.66 0.00 0.09
C ILE A 153 -14.29 -0.07 0.77
N ALA A 154 -13.20 0.03 -0.01
CA ALA A 154 -11.84 0.01 0.50
C ALA A 154 -11.62 1.10 1.57
N GLU A 155 -12.12 2.31 1.32
CA GLU A 155 -12.08 3.41 2.29
C GLU A 155 -12.83 3.08 3.58
N SER A 156 -14.04 2.52 3.45
CA SER A 156 -14.88 2.18 4.60
C SER A 156 -14.24 1.10 5.47
N VAL A 157 -13.59 0.09 4.86
CA VAL A 157 -12.82 -0.93 5.57
C VAL A 157 -11.64 -0.30 6.30
N MET A 158 -10.82 0.51 5.62
CA MET A 158 -9.71 1.25 6.25
C MET A 158 -10.18 2.06 7.45
N ARG A 159 -11.28 2.83 7.30
CA ARG A 159 -11.86 3.64 8.38
C ARG A 159 -12.34 2.78 9.54
N SER A 160 -12.86 1.58 9.29
CA SER A 160 -13.23 0.63 10.34
C SER A 160 -12.01 0.22 11.15
N VAL A 161 -10.90 -0.15 10.49
CA VAL A 161 -9.65 -0.54 11.16
C VAL A 161 -9.09 0.61 12.01
N LYS A 162 -9.16 1.86 11.52
CA LYS A 162 -8.75 3.07 12.30
C LYS A 162 -9.52 3.29 13.61
N GLN A 163 -10.64 2.62 13.83
CA GLN A 163 -11.40 2.71 15.09
C GLN A 163 -10.81 1.83 16.21
N ILE A 164 -9.85 0.97 15.89
CA ILE A 164 -9.12 0.21 16.91
C ILE A 164 -8.25 1.19 17.69
N ARG A 165 -8.33 1.08 19.02
CA ARG A 165 -7.51 1.83 19.97
C ARG A 165 -6.36 0.97 20.44
#